data_AF-A0A674II61-F1
#
_entry.id   AF-A0A674II61-F1
#
_cell.length_a   1.000
_cell.length_b   1.000
_cell.length_c   1.000
_cell.angle_alpha   90.00
_cell.angle_beta   90.00
_cell.angle_gamma   90.00
#
_symmetry.space_group_name_H-M   'P 1'
#
loop_
_entity.id
_entity.type
_entity.pdbx_description
1 polymer ?
#
loop_
_entity_poly.entity_id
_entity_poly.type
_entity_poly.pdbx_seq_one_letter_code
_entity_poly.pdbx_strand_id
1 'polypeptide(L)'
;MESLIKLKLALFKLKVVEYAEANNNCAAPREFCINEKPVREWQKNKTTLKDMPRSKKKCPTKCVSFPELEKDLNNWVVECRQNGYIVTRSGIRLRALQMSKDDKYKSVKTSMFVASAGWCTRFMNRHGLCLRQRTKIYAWVSIRSEMIEKSFRKCCISNALNESEDDAIFDDDDTTEADDEKEYESEDDTADIYDGNADTTVTEAEFNELFGESETDSDFEGF
;
A
#
# COMPACT_ATOMS: atom_id res chain seq x y z
N MET A 1 -36.65 6.12 3.94
CA MET A 1 -35.18 6.05 3.73
C MET A 1 -34.76 5.30 2.46
N GLU A 2 -35.56 4.35 1.95
CA GLU A 2 -35.20 3.54 0.77
C GLU A 2 -35.14 4.32 -0.57
N SER A 3 -36.00 5.33 -0.77
CA SER A 3 -36.02 6.15 -1.99
C SER A 3 -34.73 6.96 -2.19
N LEU A 4 -34.15 7.46 -1.09
CA LEU A 4 -32.90 8.23 -1.09
C LEU A 4 -31.65 7.38 -1.35
N ILE A 5 -31.71 6.07 -1.09
CA ILE A 5 -30.62 5.13 -1.36
C ILE A 5 -30.58 4.79 -2.86
N LYS A 6 -31.75 4.57 -3.48
CA LYS A 6 -31.87 4.27 -4.92
C LYS A 6 -31.29 5.40 -5.79
N LEU A 7 -31.53 6.66 -5.45
CA LEU A 7 -31.02 7.82 -6.19
C LEU A 7 -29.49 8.02 -6.15
N LYS A 8 -28.80 7.38 -5.19
CA LYS A 8 -27.37 7.57 -4.99
C LYS A 8 -26.50 6.55 -5.73
N LEU A 9 -27.08 5.48 -6.29
CA LEU A 9 -26.33 4.40 -6.94
C LEU A 9 -26.10 4.71 -8.43
N ALA A 10 -24.85 4.56 -8.91
CA ALA A 10 -24.48 4.79 -10.31
C ALA A 10 -25.35 3.98 -11.29
N LEU A 11 -25.70 2.76 -10.91
CA LEU A 11 -26.59 1.90 -11.69
C LEU A 11 -27.97 2.46 -11.93
N PHE A 12 -28.56 3.02 -10.88
CA PHE A 12 -29.90 3.53 -10.97
C PHE A 12 -29.93 4.74 -11.90
N LYS A 13 -28.89 5.58 -11.84
CA LYS A 13 -28.70 6.69 -12.77
C LYS A 13 -28.56 6.21 -14.21
N LEU A 14 -27.80 5.14 -14.46
CA LEU A 14 -27.67 4.54 -15.80
C LEU A 14 -29.02 3.99 -16.31
N LYS A 15 -29.77 3.26 -15.48
CA LYS A 15 -31.11 2.75 -15.82
C LYS A 15 -32.07 3.88 -16.21
N VAL A 16 -32.04 4.98 -15.45
CA VAL A 16 -32.86 6.16 -15.73
C VAL A 16 -32.42 6.85 -17.03
N VAL A 17 -31.11 6.92 -17.30
CA VAL A 17 -30.57 7.49 -18.55
C VAL A 17 -30.95 6.63 -19.77
N GLU A 18 -30.83 5.29 -19.68
CA GLU A 18 -31.25 4.37 -20.75
C GLU A 18 -32.74 4.50 -21.07
N TYR A 19 -33.59 4.58 -20.04
CA TYR A 19 -35.02 4.83 -20.21
C TYR A 19 -35.30 6.21 -20.83
N ALA A 20 -34.57 7.25 -20.39
CA ALA A 20 -34.73 8.59 -20.94
C ALA A 20 -34.29 8.68 -22.41
N GLU A 21 -33.34 7.85 -22.86
CA GLU A 21 -32.93 7.73 -24.27
C GLU A 21 -33.97 7.02 -25.12
N ALA A 22 -34.63 5.99 -24.58
CA ALA A 22 -35.70 5.27 -25.28
C ALA A 22 -37.00 6.09 -25.39
N ASN A 23 -37.33 6.90 -24.37
CA ASN A 23 -38.65 7.51 -24.25
C ASN A 23 -38.69 9.04 -24.33
N ASN A 24 -37.62 9.77 -23.96
CA ASN A 24 -37.50 11.21 -23.66
C ASN A 24 -37.39 11.56 -22.16
N ASN A 25 -36.65 12.64 -21.86
CA ASN A 25 -36.39 13.14 -20.50
C ASN A 25 -37.68 13.44 -19.71
N CYS A 26 -38.72 13.96 -20.37
CA CYS A 26 -40.00 14.29 -19.75
C CYS A 26 -40.79 13.08 -19.25
N ALA A 27 -40.44 11.85 -19.66
CA ALA A 27 -41.11 10.63 -19.22
C ALA A 27 -40.52 10.07 -17.90
N ALA A 28 -39.27 10.43 -17.57
CA ALA A 28 -38.58 9.93 -16.37
C ALA A 28 -39.25 10.31 -15.02
N PRO A 29 -39.87 11.50 -14.86
CA PRO A 29 -40.62 11.82 -13.65
C PRO A 29 -41.83 10.91 -13.40
N ARG A 30 -42.47 10.39 -14.46
CA ARG A 30 -43.65 9.53 -14.35
C ARG A 30 -43.29 8.12 -13.88
N GLU A 31 -42.18 7.59 -14.38
CA GLU A 31 -41.74 6.20 -14.10
C GLU A 31 -40.92 6.09 -12.81
N PHE A 32 -40.02 7.05 -12.56
CA PHE A 32 -39.05 6.96 -11.48
C PHE A 32 -39.26 7.97 -10.35
N CYS A 33 -40.26 8.85 -10.47
CA CYS A 33 -40.50 9.96 -9.53
C CYS A 33 -39.27 10.88 -9.38
N ILE A 34 -38.51 11.09 -10.46
CA ILE A 34 -37.30 11.92 -10.49
C ILE A 34 -37.57 13.19 -11.30
N ASN A 35 -37.20 14.34 -10.76
CA ASN A 35 -37.26 15.59 -11.53
C ASN A 35 -36.43 15.48 -12.82
N GLU A 36 -36.85 16.15 -13.88
CA GLU A 36 -36.16 16.09 -15.18
C GLU A 36 -34.74 16.71 -15.13
N LYS A 37 -34.52 17.69 -14.25
CA LYS A 37 -33.24 18.40 -14.09
C LYS A 37 -32.04 17.46 -13.83
N PRO A 38 -32.05 16.56 -12.82
CA PRO A 38 -30.97 15.61 -12.62
C PRO A 38 -30.81 14.61 -13.79
N VAL A 39 -31.89 14.23 -14.48
CA VAL A 39 -31.82 13.33 -15.64
C VAL A 39 -31.02 13.96 -16.78
N ARG A 40 -31.25 15.25 -17.06
CA ARG A 40 -30.43 16.03 -18.01
C ARG A 40 -28.97 16.09 -17.62
N GLU A 41 -28.67 16.30 -16.35
CA GLU A 41 -27.30 16.34 -15.84
C GLU A 41 -26.62 14.97 -15.93
N TRP A 42 -27.34 13.89 -15.68
CA TRP A 42 -26.83 12.53 -15.83
C TRP A 42 -26.59 12.15 -17.29
N GLN A 43 -27.44 12.60 -18.23
CA GLN A 43 -27.16 12.45 -19.66
C GLN A 43 -25.88 13.16 -20.08
N LYS A 44 -25.65 14.41 -19.64
CA LYS A 44 -24.39 15.13 -19.90
C LYS A 44 -23.17 14.38 -19.35
N ASN A 45 -23.32 13.78 -18.16
CA ASN A 45 -22.26 13.04 -17.49
C ASN A 45 -22.27 11.52 -17.79
N LYS A 46 -22.98 11.06 -18.84
CA LYS A 46 -23.21 9.63 -19.13
C LYS A 46 -21.91 8.85 -19.26
N THR A 47 -20.92 9.40 -19.95
CA THR A 47 -19.58 8.78 -20.11
C THR A 47 -18.91 8.58 -18.75
N THR A 48 -18.94 9.61 -17.90
CA THR A 48 -18.37 9.56 -16.55
C THR A 48 -19.15 8.62 -15.62
N LEU A 49 -20.46 8.46 -15.82
CA LEU A 49 -21.30 7.51 -15.09
C LEU A 49 -21.04 6.05 -15.50
N LYS A 50 -20.67 5.78 -16.76
CA LYS A 50 -20.25 4.45 -17.21
C LYS A 50 -18.91 4.03 -16.61
N ASP A 51 -17.97 4.97 -16.51
CA ASP A 51 -16.66 4.73 -15.90
C ASP A 51 -16.74 4.63 -14.35
N MET A 52 -17.88 5.00 -13.76
CA MET A 52 -18.05 4.99 -12.31
C MET A 52 -18.24 3.55 -11.80
N PRO A 53 -17.51 3.14 -10.74
CA PRO A 53 -17.76 1.86 -10.12
C PRO A 53 -19.20 1.79 -9.60
N ARG A 54 -19.85 0.67 -9.93
CA ARG A 54 -21.26 0.35 -9.75
C ARG A 54 -21.83 0.69 -8.35
N SER A 55 -20.99 0.58 -7.32
CA SER A 55 -21.33 0.75 -5.90
C SER A 55 -21.11 2.16 -5.33
N LYS A 56 -20.45 3.07 -6.05
CA LYS A 56 -20.05 4.37 -5.48
C LYS A 56 -21.07 5.48 -5.75
N LYS A 57 -21.15 6.41 -4.78
CA LYS A 57 -22.10 7.53 -4.74
C LYS A 57 -21.66 8.77 -5.52
N LYS A 58 -20.37 8.88 -5.83
CA LYS A 58 -19.74 9.98 -6.55
C LYS A 58 -18.57 9.42 -7.38
N CYS A 59 -18.23 10.09 -8.49
CA CYS A 59 -16.97 9.84 -9.18
C CYS A 59 -15.84 9.87 -8.14
N PRO A 60 -14.88 8.94 -8.18
CA PRO A 60 -13.62 9.14 -7.47
C PRO A 60 -13.11 10.54 -7.81
N THR A 61 -12.73 11.31 -6.81
CA THR A 61 -12.31 12.71 -6.98
C THR A 61 -11.21 12.76 -8.05
N LYS A 62 -11.55 13.22 -9.27
CA LYS A 62 -10.56 13.47 -10.32
C LYS A 62 -9.66 14.60 -9.81
N CYS A 63 -8.40 14.28 -9.59
CA CYS A 63 -7.29 14.85 -10.34
C CYS A 63 -6.02 14.30 -9.71
N VAL A 64 -5.40 13.36 -10.40
CA VAL A 64 -3.99 13.11 -10.20
C VAL A 64 -3.29 14.37 -10.70
N SER A 65 -2.61 15.13 -9.83
CA SER A 65 -1.91 16.34 -10.28
C SER A 65 -0.81 16.02 -11.29
N PHE A 66 -0.26 14.80 -11.26
CA PHE A 66 0.86 14.33 -12.09
C PHE A 66 0.67 12.87 -12.52
N PRO A 67 -0.19 12.58 -13.51
CA PRO A 67 -0.57 11.22 -13.85
C PRO A 67 0.58 10.39 -14.43
N GLU A 68 1.46 11.02 -15.19
CA GLU A 68 2.63 10.34 -15.77
C GLU A 68 3.68 10.01 -14.71
N LEU A 69 4.01 10.96 -13.83
CA LEU A 69 4.92 10.73 -12.71
C LEU A 69 4.40 9.66 -11.76
N GLU A 70 3.10 9.66 -11.44
CA GLU A 70 2.51 8.61 -10.60
C GLU A 70 2.56 7.23 -11.25
N LYS A 71 2.41 7.14 -12.58
CA LYS A 71 2.52 5.88 -13.31
C LYS A 71 3.93 5.30 -13.20
N ASP A 72 4.95 6.11 -13.48
CA ASP A 72 6.35 5.67 -13.41
C ASP A 72 6.79 5.34 -11.99
N LEU A 73 6.36 6.15 -11.01
CA LEU A 73 6.61 5.86 -9.60
C LEU A 73 5.97 4.54 -9.17
N ASN A 74 4.74 4.26 -9.59
CA ASN A 74 4.08 2.99 -9.27
C ASN A 74 4.80 1.79 -9.91
N ASN A 75 5.30 1.92 -11.14
CA ASN A 75 6.09 0.88 -11.78
C ASN A 75 7.36 0.57 -10.97
N TRP A 76 8.08 1.61 -10.52
CA TRP A 76 9.23 1.45 -9.63
C TRP A 76 8.87 0.73 -8.31
N VAL A 77 7.74 1.06 -7.69
CA VAL A 77 7.30 0.35 -6.47
C VAL A 77 7.04 -1.13 -6.73
N VAL A 78 6.43 -1.47 -7.88
CA VAL A 78 6.17 -2.86 -8.26
C VAL A 78 7.47 -3.62 -8.50
N GLU A 79 8.43 -3.00 -9.20
CA GLU A 79 9.76 -3.56 -9.45
C GLU A 79 10.52 -3.81 -8.13
N CYS A 80 10.55 -2.83 -7.22
CA CYS A 80 11.15 -3.01 -5.90
C CYS A 80 10.55 -4.23 -5.17
N ARG A 81 9.23 -4.42 -5.27
CA ARG A 81 8.54 -5.56 -4.64
C ARG A 81 8.84 -6.90 -5.33
N GLN A 82 9.05 -6.91 -6.64
CA GLN A 82 9.47 -8.10 -7.39
C GLN A 82 10.89 -8.51 -7.01
N ASN A 83 11.78 -7.52 -6.83
CA ASN A 83 13.16 -7.73 -6.41
C ASN A 83 13.29 -8.00 -4.89
N GLY A 84 12.18 -7.98 -4.15
CA GLY A 84 12.16 -8.29 -2.71
C GLY A 84 12.56 -7.14 -1.78
N TYR A 85 12.70 -5.92 -2.31
CA TYR A 85 12.98 -4.72 -1.52
C TYR A 85 11.75 -4.21 -0.78
N ILE A 86 11.98 -3.72 0.44
CA ILE A 86 10.94 -3.09 1.26
C ILE A 86 10.82 -1.62 0.82
N VAL A 87 9.64 -1.26 0.35
CA VAL A 87 9.34 0.12 -0.02
C VAL A 87 8.63 0.82 1.14
N THR A 88 9.29 1.80 1.74
CA THR A 88 8.73 2.63 2.81
C THR A 88 8.02 3.87 2.25
N ARG A 89 7.18 4.52 3.06
CA ARG A 89 6.50 5.77 2.68
C ARG A 89 7.51 6.87 2.36
N SER A 90 8.57 6.98 3.15
CA SER A 90 9.64 7.96 2.95
C SER A 90 10.38 7.69 1.63
N GLY A 91 10.70 6.43 1.33
CA GLY A 91 11.31 6.05 0.05
C GLY A 91 10.44 6.43 -1.16
N ILE A 92 9.11 6.21 -1.09
CA ILE A 92 8.18 6.64 -2.15
C ILE A 92 8.22 8.16 -2.34
N ARG A 93 8.25 8.92 -1.24
CA ARG A 93 8.28 10.38 -1.28
C ARG A 93 9.58 10.91 -1.88
N LEU A 94 10.73 10.35 -1.47
CA LEU A 94 12.04 10.71 -2.00
C LEU A 94 12.14 10.40 -3.49
N ARG A 95 11.75 9.19 -3.90
CA ARG A 95 11.74 8.82 -5.32
C ARG A 95 10.83 9.73 -6.15
N ALA A 96 9.66 10.11 -5.63
CA ALA A 96 8.76 11.03 -6.30
C ALA A 96 9.37 12.43 -6.48
N LEU A 97 10.08 12.94 -5.46
CA LEU A 97 10.81 14.21 -5.56
C LEU A 97 11.94 14.10 -6.59
N GLN A 98 12.67 13.00 -6.62
CA GLN A 98 13.73 12.78 -7.60
C GLN A 98 13.17 12.78 -9.02
N MET A 99 12.14 11.98 -9.28
CA MET A 99 11.46 11.93 -10.59
C MET A 99 10.88 13.29 -10.99
N SER A 100 10.48 14.13 -10.04
CA SER A 100 9.96 15.47 -10.36
C SER A 100 11.03 16.44 -10.88
N LYS A 101 12.32 16.20 -10.57
CA LYS A 101 13.43 17.02 -11.06
C LYS A 101 13.76 16.72 -12.53
N ASP A 102 13.44 15.53 -13.03
CA ASP A 102 13.73 15.10 -14.39
C ASP A 102 13.02 15.98 -15.43
N ASP A 103 13.72 16.31 -16.52
CA ASP A 103 13.19 17.19 -17.57
C ASP A 103 11.92 16.65 -18.23
N LYS A 104 11.75 15.31 -18.21
CA LYS A 104 10.52 14.62 -18.63
C LYS A 104 9.27 15.18 -17.95
N TYR A 105 9.39 15.58 -16.69
CA TYR A 105 8.26 16.03 -15.87
C TYR A 105 8.24 17.53 -15.63
N LYS A 106 9.25 18.28 -16.04
CA LYS A 106 9.48 19.69 -15.67
C LYS A 106 8.59 20.72 -16.37
N SER A 107 7.42 20.33 -16.87
CA SER A 107 6.69 21.03 -17.93
C SER A 107 5.83 22.26 -17.54
N VAL A 108 5.80 22.72 -16.27
CA VAL A 108 5.18 23.99 -15.74
C VAL A 108 4.53 23.78 -14.36
N LYS A 109 3.94 22.61 -14.07
CA LYS A 109 3.26 22.36 -12.77
C LYS A 109 4.16 21.72 -11.71
N THR A 110 5.31 21.24 -12.12
CA THR A 110 6.18 20.38 -11.30
C THR A 110 7.00 21.18 -10.29
N SER A 111 7.22 22.47 -10.52
CA SER A 111 7.81 23.37 -9.53
C SER A 111 6.97 23.51 -8.25
N MET A 112 5.68 23.17 -8.29
CA MET A 112 4.79 23.14 -7.11
C MET A 112 4.54 21.71 -6.60
N PHE A 113 5.18 20.70 -7.17
CA PHE A 113 4.99 19.33 -6.71
C PHE A 113 5.62 19.15 -5.32
N VAL A 114 4.78 18.80 -4.35
CA VAL A 114 5.23 18.46 -3.01
C VAL A 114 4.80 17.03 -2.72
N ALA A 115 5.78 16.14 -2.51
CA ALA A 115 5.55 14.77 -2.08
C ALA A 115 5.19 14.71 -0.58
N SER A 116 4.11 15.41 -0.21
CA SER A 116 3.60 15.47 1.17
C SER A 116 3.13 14.10 1.66
N ALA A 117 3.06 13.92 2.98
CA ALA A 117 2.53 12.70 3.60
C ALA A 117 1.09 12.37 3.15
N GLY A 118 0.25 13.41 2.97
CA GLY A 118 -1.10 13.29 2.47
C GLY A 118 -1.15 12.85 0.99
N TRP A 119 -0.29 13.44 0.16
CA TRP A 119 -0.14 13.01 -1.24
C TRP A 119 0.28 11.54 -1.34
N CYS A 120 1.29 11.12 -0.56
CA CYS A 120 1.78 9.74 -0.51
C CYS A 120 0.66 8.77 -0.08
N THR A 121 -0.13 9.12 0.94
CA THR A 121 -1.30 8.31 1.36
C THR A 121 -2.30 8.12 0.22
N ARG A 122 -2.62 9.21 -0.49
CA ARG A 122 -3.55 9.17 -1.62
C ARG A 122 -2.99 8.40 -2.81
N PHE A 123 -1.70 8.52 -3.10
CA PHE A 123 -1.01 7.73 -4.11
C PHE A 123 -1.14 6.23 -3.78
N MET A 124 -0.76 5.83 -2.57
CA MET A 124 -0.88 4.42 -2.14
C MET A 124 -2.31 3.90 -2.24
N ASN A 125 -3.29 4.66 -1.77
CA ASN A 125 -4.71 4.27 -1.84
C ASN A 125 -5.23 4.15 -3.29
N ARG A 126 -4.72 4.96 -4.22
CA ARG A 126 -5.11 4.91 -5.64
C ARG A 126 -4.56 3.67 -6.34
N HIS A 127 -3.32 3.30 -6.03
CA HIS A 127 -2.63 2.17 -6.63
C HIS A 127 -2.81 0.85 -5.85
N GLY A 128 -3.62 0.83 -4.78
CA GLY A 128 -3.85 -0.36 -3.97
C GLY A 128 -2.60 -0.84 -3.22
N LEU A 129 -1.67 0.06 -2.94
CA LEU A 129 -0.42 -0.26 -2.26
C LEU A 129 -0.67 -0.29 -0.74
N CYS A 130 -0.35 -1.42 -0.11
CA CYS A 130 -0.22 -1.52 1.35
C CYS A 130 1.26 -1.66 1.74
N LEU A 131 1.66 -1.08 2.86
CA LEU A 131 2.98 -1.30 3.47
C LEU A 131 2.91 -2.62 4.21
N ARG A 132 3.03 -3.73 3.50
CA ARG A 132 3.25 -5.02 4.15
C ARG A 132 4.74 -5.23 4.19
N GLN A 133 5.33 -5.26 5.40
CA GLN A 133 6.60 -5.96 5.55
C GLN A 133 6.33 -7.39 5.08
N ARG A 134 6.92 -7.79 3.96
CA ARG A 134 7.19 -9.21 3.82
C ARG A 134 8.23 -9.49 4.89
N THR A 135 7.85 -10.25 5.92
CA THR A 135 8.84 -11.06 6.64
C THR A 135 9.63 -11.72 5.54
N LYS A 136 10.93 -11.39 5.41
CA LYS A 136 11.82 -11.96 4.39
C LYS A 136 11.40 -13.42 4.24
N ILE A 137 10.90 -13.82 3.07
CA ILE A 137 10.67 -15.25 2.81
C ILE A 137 11.99 -15.98 3.07
N TYR A 138 13.10 -15.31 2.76
CA TYR A 138 14.47 -15.65 3.15
C TYR A 138 14.74 -15.82 4.65
N ALA A 139 14.06 -15.11 5.56
CA ALA A 139 14.27 -15.29 7.00
C ALA A 139 13.81 -16.68 7.43
N TRP A 140 12.68 -17.17 6.89
CA TRP A 140 12.23 -18.54 7.14
C TRP A 140 13.05 -19.58 6.37
N VAL A 141 13.56 -19.24 5.18
CA VAL A 141 14.42 -20.13 4.39
C VAL A 141 15.82 -20.29 5.01
N SER A 142 16.33 -19.26 5.69
CA SER A 142 17.62 -19.31 6.38
C SER A 142 17.59 -20.00 7.74
N ILE A 143 16.40 -20.21 8.33
CA ILE A 143 16.28 -20.99 9.56
C ILE A 143 16.30 -22.47 9.16
N ARG A 144 17.27 -23.23 9.70
CA ARG A 144 17.34 -24.69 9.49
C ARG A 144 16.04 -25.34 9.96
N SER A 145 15.47 -26.26 9.17
CA SER A 145 14.23 -26.99 9.51
C SER A 145 14.28 -27.60 10.90
N GLU A 146 15.44 -28.13 11.31
CA GLU A 146 15.65 -28.69 12.65
C GLU A 146 15.40 -27.69 13.79
N MET A 147 15.74 -26.41 13.60
CA MET A 147 15.54 -25.37 14.62
C MET A 147 14.06 -24.98 14.71
N ILE A 148 13.35 -25.03 13.59
CA ILE A 148 11.90 -24.83 13.52
C ILE A 148 11.20 -26.01 14.22
N GLU A 149 11.59 -27.24 13.92
CA GLU A 149 11.03 -28.45 14.53
C GLU A 149 11.27 -28.52 16.05
N LYS A 150 12.50 -28.22 16.50
CA LYS A 150 12.84 -28.21 17.94
C LYS A 150 12.09 -27.13 18.71
N SER A 151 11.90 -25.95 18.13
CA SER A 151 11.14 -24.87 18.78
C SER A 151 9.65 -25.20 18.87
N PHE A 152 9.05 -25.80 17.82
CA PHE A 152 7.67 -26.29 17.88
C PHE A 152 7.48 -27.39 18.93
N ARG A 153 8.43 -28.31 19.09
CA ARG A 153 8.42 -29.33 20.16
C ARG A 153 8.58 -28.71 21.55
N LYS A 154 9.55 -27.79 21.74
CA LYS A 154 9.78 -27.11 23.03
C LYS A 154 8.56 -26.31 23.49
N CYS A 155 7.80 -25.75 22.55
CA CYS A 155 6.59 -24.99 22.83
C CYS A 155 5.30 -25.82 22.77
N CYS A 156 5.38 -27.14 22.58
CA CYS A 156 4.22 -28.05 22.50
C CYS A 156 3.20 -27.68 21.40
N ILE A 157 3.65 -27.02 20.32
CA ILE A 157 2.81 -26.63 19.18
C ILE A 157 3.06 -27.65 18.07
N SER A 158 2.45 -28.82 18.14
CA SER A 158 2.55 -29.83 17.08
C SER A 158 1.17 -30.24 16.54
N ASN A 159 1.07 -30.49 15.23
CA ASN A 159 -0.16 -30.93 14.54
C ASN A 159 -0.43 -32.44 14.73
N ALA A 160 0.31 -33.14 15.60
CA ALA A 160 0.17 -34.57 15.78
C ALA A 160 -1.13 -34.88 16.53
N LEU A 161 -2.12 -35.46 15.84
CA LEU A 161 -3.40 -35.91 16.39
C LEU A 161 -3.27 -37.27 17.12
N ASN A 162 -2.07 -37.61 17.57
CA ASN A 162 -1.79 -38.78 18.40
C ASN A 162 -1.26 -38.28 19.73
N GLU A 163 -2.05 -38.48 20.78
CA GLU A 163 -1.88 -38.05 22.18
C GLU A 163 -0.80 -38.89 22.91
N SER A 164 0.26 -39.29 22.22
CA SER A 164 1.40 -40.02 22.76
C SER A 164 2.67 -39.47 22.10
N GLU A 165 3.65 -38.87 22.76
CA GLU A 165 3.98 -38.69 24.17
C GLU A 165 4.68 -37.32 24.24
N ASP A 166 4.31 -36.45 25.19
CA ASP A 166 4.99 -35.17 25.48
C ASP A 166 5.62 -35.22 26.89
N ASP A 167 6.12 -36.40 27.29
CA ASP A 167 6.87 -36.62 28.54
C ASP A 167 8.39 -36.61 28.28
N ALA A 168 8.86 -35.63 27.50
CA ALA A 168 10.29 -35.34 27.41
C ALA A 168 10.73 -34.55 28.65
N ILE A 169 10.98 -35.32 29.71
CA ILE A 169 12.00 -35.14 30.74
C ILE A 169 12.86 -33.88 30.50
N PHE A 170 12.59 -32.83 31.28
CA PHE A 170 13.60 -31.81 31.55
C PHE A 170 14.67 -32.48 32.43
N ASP A 171 15.63 -33.14 31.80
CA ASP A 171 16.92 -33.34 32.44
C ASP A 171 17.62 -31.99 32.41
N ASP A 172 17.31 -31.17 33.41
CA ASP A 172 18.15 -30.07 33.85
C ASP A 172 19.45 -30.67 34.41
N ASP A 173 20.39 -31.02 33.54
CA ASP A 173 21.79 -31.19 33.94
C ASP A 173 22.46 -29.81 33.95
N ASP A 174 22.09 -29.03 34.96
CA ASP A 174 22.86 -27.89 35.43
C ASP A 174 23.72 -28.36 36.61
N THR A 175 24.92 -28.84 36.30
CA THR A 175 25.97 -29.07 37.29
C THR A 175 27.28 -28.41 36.88
N THR A 176 27.36 -27.08 37.02
CA THR A 176 28.59 -26.43 37.49
C THR A 176 28.27 -25.17 38.29
N GLU A 177 28.26 -25.34 39.61
CA GLU A 177 28.45 -24.28 40.61
C GLU A 177 29.78 -23.56 40.36
N ALA A 178 29.74 -22.28 40.04
CA ALA A 178 30.83 -21.34 40.29
C ALA A 178 30.26 -19.91 40.42
N ASP A 179 30.39 -19.39 41.64
CA ASP A 179 30.27 -17.98 42.02
C ASP A 179 30.77 -17.01 40.94
N ASP A 180 29.93 -16.01 40.61
CA ASP A 180 30.39 -14.62 40.60
C ASP A 180 29.18 -13.68 40.60
N GLU A 181 28.95 -13.07 41.76
CA GLU A 181 28.06 -11.94 41.95
C GLU A 181 28.51 -10.77 41.07
N LYS A 182 27.71 -10.39 40.07
CA LYS A 182 27.68 -9.01 39.56
C LYS A 182 26.25 -8.54 39.39
N GLU A 183 25.92 -7.62 40.27
CA GLU A 183 24.79 -6.70 40.22
C GLU A 183 24.89 -5.88 38.93
N TYR A 184 23.89 -6.01 38.05
CA TYR A 184 23.62 -5.07 36.97
C TYR A 184 22.13 -4.74 36.99
N GLU A 185 21.84 -3.62 37.65
CA GLU A 185 20.58 -2.88 37.55
C GLU A 185 20.25 -2.62 36.07
N SER A 186 19.10 -3.11 35.61
CA SER A 186 18.49 -2.63 34.36
C SER A 186 17.08 -2.16 34.67
N GLU A 187 16.95 -0.84 34.73
CA GLU A 187 15.69 -0.10 34.82
C GLU A 187 14.79 -0.49 33.64
N ASP A 188 13.69 -1.20 33.90
CA ASP A 188 12.61 -1.42 32.93
C ASP A 188 11.74 -0.16 32.85
N ASP A 189 12.29 0.87 32.21
CA ASP A 189 11.51 1.95 31.61
C ASP A 189 10.93 1.44 30.27
N THR A 190 9.83 0.68 30.33
CA THR A 190 8.96 0.48 29.16
C THR A 190 8.26 1.81 28.85
N ALA A 191 9.01 2.75 28.28
CA ALA A 191 8.49 3.97 27.69
C ALA A 191 7.99 3.67 26.27
N ASP A 192 6.76 4.09 26.01
CA ASP A 192 6.03 3.96 24.75
C ASP A 192 6.86 4.36 23.50
N ILE A 193 7.31 3.40 22.70
CA ILE A 193 8.03 3.65 21.42
C ILE A 193 7.05 4.07 20.28
N TYR A 194 5.77 4.28 20.59
CA TYR A 194 4.78 4.78 19.63
C TYR A 194 4.31 6.19 19.97
N ASP A 195 5.23 7.12 20.23
CA ASP A 195 5.03 8.50 19.77
C ASP A 195 6.36 9.15 19.40
N GLY A 196 6.56 9.33 18.11
CA GLY A 196 7.85 9.71 17.55
C GLY A 196 7.72 10.01 16.07
N ASN A 197 6.90 11.01 15.75
CA ASN A 197 7.00 11.79 14.53
C ASN A 197 8.35 12.53 14.51
N ALA A 198 9.45 11.78 14.49
CA ALA A 198 10.78 12.27 14.22
C ALA A 198 10.98 12.14 12.71
N ASP A 199 11.06 13.29 12.07
CA ASP A 199 11.59 13.47 10.73
C ASP A 199 13.02 12.93 10.68
N THR A 200 13.20 11.60 10.64
CA THR A 200 14.48 11.01 10.27
C THR A 200 14.60 11.27 8.78
N THR A 201 15.14 12.44 8.45
CA THR A 201 15.49 12.84 7.10
C THR A 201 16.62 11.91 6.65
N VAL A 202 16.26 10.72 6.15
CA VAL A 202 17.16 9.93 5.32
C VAL A 202 17.61 10.87 4.21
N THR A 203 18.89 11.20 4.20
CA THR A 203 19.44 12.19 3.29
C THR A 203 19.41 11.64 1.87
N GLU A 204 19.33 12.52 0.87
CA GLU A 204 19.35 12.13 -0.55
C GLU A 204 20.60 11.28 -0.88
N ALA A 205 21.71 11.51 -0.17
CA ALA A 205 22.95 10.75 -0.27
C ALA A 205 22.82 9.30 0.20
N GLU A 206 22.27 9.06 1.40
CA GLU A 206 22.10 7.69 1.94
C GLU A 206 21.14 6.84 1.09
N PHE A 207 20.12 7.47 0.51
CA PHE A 207 19.23 6.78 -0.43
C PHE A 207 19.94 6.43 -1.74
N ASN A 208 20.76 7.35 -2.27
CA ASN A 208 21.53 7.12 -3.49
C ASN A 208 22.64 6.08 -3.29
N GLU A 209 23.27 6.01 -2.12
CA GLU A 209 24.24 4.95 -1.80
C GLU A 209 23.57 3.55 -1.75
N LEU A 210 22.33 3.48 -1.27
CA LEU A 210 21.61 2.21 -1.15
C LEU A 210 20.99 1.72 -2.47
N PHE A 211 20.61 2.64 -3.37
CA PHE A 211 19.82 2.34 -4.57
C PHE A 211 20.39 2.89 -5.87
N GLY A 212 21.54 3.57 -5.83
CA GLY A 212 22.05 4.39 -6.92
C GLY A 212 23.41 3.93 -7.41
N GLU A 213 23.50 2.72 -7.96
CA GLU A 213 24.50 2.37 -8.98
C GLU A 213 23.86 1.41 -9.99
N SER A 214 23.40 1.96 -11.12
CA SER A 214 23.55 1.26 -12.38
C SER A 214 24.47 2.14 -13.20
N GLU A 215 25.77 1.89 -13.07
CA GLU A 215 26.75 2.37 -14.03
C GLU A 215 26.22 2.00 -15.42
N THR A 216 25.99 3.04 -16.22
CA THR A 216 25.84 2.84 -17.65
C THR A 216 27.20 2.38 -18.14
N ASP A 217 27.36 1.06 -18.36
CA ASP A 217 28.42 0.54 -19.21
C ASP A 217 28.19 1.10 -20.63
N SER A 218 28.73 2.30 -20.85
CA SER A 218 29.19 2.71 -22.16
C SER A 218 30.45 1.90 -22.45
N ASP A 219 30.34 0.93 -23.37
CA ASP A 219 31.31 0.64 -24.43
C ASP A 219 30.84 -0.59 -25.24
N PHE A 220 29.82 -0.42 -26.09
CA PHE A 220 29.63 -1.31 -27.25
C PHE A 220 30.36 -0.68 -28.44
N GLU A 221 31.67 -0.88 -28.46
CA GLU A 221 32.52 -0.64 -29.62
C GLU A 221 32.37 -1.82 -30.59
N GLY A 222 32.15 -1.50 -31.86
CA GLY A 222 31.50 -2.39 -32.80
C GLY A 222 32.28 -3.61 -33.29
N PHE A 223 31.52 -4.52 -33.91
CA PHE A 223 31.81 -5.06 -35.24
C PHE A 223 30.50 -5.46 -35.94
#